data_AF-A0A917STI0-F1
#
_entry.id   AF-A0A917STI0-F1
#
_cell.length_a   1.000
_cell.length_b   1.000
_cell.length_c   1.000
_cell.angle_alpha   90.00
_cell.angle_beta   90.00
_cell.angle_gamma   90.00
#
_symmetry.space_group_name_H-M   'P 1'
#
loop_
_entity.id
_entity.type
_entity.pdbx_description
1 polymer ?
#
loop_
_entity_poly.entity_id
_entity_poly.type
_entity_poly.pdbx_seq_one_letter_code
_entity_poly.pdbx_strand_id
1 'polypeptide(L)'
;MADAPRARRLAKRIAEIVATELEHQVKDPRLAMATITAATLTPDLREAVVYYTVYGGEEEQQATAAALASATGVLRTAVGRQTGVRYTPSLTFRADAVPEHAQHIEELLAAARASDAAVAEQAAGASYAGEADPYRTPRTDLDDDESDGESDEDDVTDAHADADEPFDEDDADPARARTGAIASAAPAQQHGVPAR
;
A
#
# COMPACT_ATOMS: atom_id res chain seq x y z
N MET A 1 -13.40 -0.82 -32.36
CA MET A 1 -12.77 -0.70 -31.01
C MET A 1 -13.31 0.56 -30.36
N ALA A 2 -13.42 0.60 -29.03
CA ALA A 2 -13.93 1.77 -28.31
C ALA A 2 -12.84 2.86 -28.16
N ASP A 3 -13.24 4.13 -28.22
CA ASP A 3 -12.35 5.29 -28.08
C ASP A 3 -12.07 5.58 -26.59
N ALA A 4 -11.23 4.73 -25.98
CA ALA A 4 -10.82 4.89 -24.58
C ALA A 4 -10.18 6.27 -24.27
N PRO A 5 -9.39 6.90 -25.16
CA PRO A 5 -8.96 8.29 -24.98
C PRO A 5 -10.11 9.29 -24.85
N ARG A 6 -11.17 9.16 -25.67
CA ARG A 6 -12.39 9.98 -25.54
C ARG A 6 -13.17 9.69 -24.26
N ALA A 7 -13.29 8.42 -23.87
CA ALA A 7 -13.94 8.06 -22.62
C ALA A 7 -13.25 8.70 -21.41
N ARG A 8 -11.91 8.64 -21.35
CA ARG A 8 -11.10 9.29 -20.30
C ARG A 8 -11.24 10.82 -20.30
N ARG A 9 -11.19 11.47 -21.46
CA ARG A 9 -11.38 12.93 -21.57
C ARG A 9 -12.76 13.37 -21.10
N LEU A 10 -13.81 12.64 -21.49
CA LEU A 10 -15.19 12.93 -21.07
C LEU A 10 -15.41 12.64 -19.58
N ALA A 11 -14.84 11.55 -19.04
CA ALA A 11 -14.91 11.23 -17.62
C ALA A 11 -14.28 12.33 -16.74
N LYS A 12 -13.07 12.80 -17.08
CA LYS A 12 -12.45 13.94 -16.37
C LYS A 12 -13.34 15.19 -16.43
N ARG A 13 -13.88 15.52 -17.60
CA ARG A 13 -14.80 16.67 -17.77
C ARG A 13 -16.08 16.52 -16.95
N ILE A 14 -16.61 15.30 -16.81
CA ILE A 14 -17.77 15.01 -15.95
C ILE A 14 -17.42 15.25 -14.48
N ALA A 15 -16.27 14.78 -13.99
CA ALA A 15 -15.85 15.03 -12.61
C ALA A 15 -15.69 16.53 -12.31
N GLU A 16 -15.03 17.28 -13.20
CA GLU A 16 -14.89 18.74 -13.12
C GLU A 16 -16.25 19.45 -13.00
N ILE A 17 -17.21 19.08 -13.86
CA ILE A 17 -18.55 19.67 -13.86
C ILE A 17 -19.34 19.29 -12.60
N VAL A 18 -19.31 18.01 -12.20
CA VAL A 18 -20.06 17.54 -11.03
C VAL A 18 -19.55 18.19 -9.75
N ALA A 19 -18.23 18.33 -9.57
CA ALA A 19 -17.66 19.06 -8.45
C ALA A 19 -18.12 20.54 -8.43
N THR A 20 -17.99 21.23 -9.57
CA THR A 20 -18.38 22.65 -9.70
C THR A 20 -19.87 22.87 -9.42
N GLU A 21 -20.73 22.00 -9.93
CA GLU A 21 -22.19 22.12 -9.77
C GLU A 21 -22.64 21.70 -8.35
N LEU A 22 -21.93 20.78 -7.69
CA LEU A 22 -22.14 20.44 -6.28
C LEU A 22 -21.89 21.67 -5.37
N GLU A 23 -20.74 22.32 -5.55
CA GLU A 23 -20.33 23.53 -4.83
C GLU A 23 -21.29 24.72 -5.04
N HIS A 24 -21.71 24.96 -6.30
CA HIS A 24 -22.44 26.19 -6.65
C HIS A 24 -23.98 26.08 -6.60
N GLN A 25 -24.56 24.91 -6.92
CA GLN A 25 -26.02 24.74 -7.02
C GLN A 25 -26.62 23.93 -5.86
N VAL A 26 -25.87 23.09 -5.17
CA VAL A 26 -26.45 22.12 -4.21
C VAL A 26 -26.26 22.58 -2.75
N LYS A 27 -27.20 23.42 -2.30
CA LYS A 27 -27.24 23.98 -0.93
C LYS A 27 -27.72 22.99 0.16
N ASP A 28 -27.42 21.71 0.03
CA ASP A 28 -27.70 20.70 1.06
C ASP A 28 -26.48 20.60 2.01
N PRO A 29 -26.64 20.85 3.34
CA PRO A 29 -25.55 20.66 4.30
C PRO A 29 -24.92 19.26 4.27
N ARG A 30 -25.67 18.22 3.86
CA ARG A 30 -25.19 16.84 3.72
C ARG A 30 -24.24 16.63 2.55
N LEU A 31 -24.09 17.63 1.68
CA LEU A 31 -23.20 17.61 0.52
C LEU A 31 -22.04 18.59 0.65
N ALA A 32 -22.05 19.47 1.65
CA ALA A 32 -20.94 20.38 1.96
C ALA A 32 -19.64 19.66 2.41
N MET A 33 -19.74 18.40 2.86
CA MET A 33 -18.61 17.56 3.27
C MET A 33 -18.20 16.52 2.21
N ALA A 34 -18.83 16.54 1.02
CA ALA A 34 -18.61 15.56 -0.04
C ALA A 34 -17.63 16.10 -1.10
N THR A 35 -16.54 15.38 -1.36
CA THR A 35 -15.52 15.74 -2.35
C THR A 35 -15.51 14.74 -3.50
N ILE A 36 -15.58 15.21 -4.75
CA ILE A 36 -15.50 14.34 -5.94
C ILE A 36 -14.02 14.05 -6.24
N THR A 37 -13.61 12.77 -6.16
CA THR A 37 -12.21 12.37 -6.40
C THR A 37 -11.94 12.04 -7.86
N ALA A 38 -12.86 11.32 -8.52
CA ALA A 38 -12.68 10.84 -9.89
C ALA A 38 -14.02 10.55 -10.58
N ALA A 39 -13.95 10.28 -11.89
CA ALA A 39 -15.01 9.57 -12.58
C ALA A 39 -14.43 8.57 -13.59
N THR A 40 -15.12 7.45 -13.78
CA THR A 40 -14.89 6.51 -14.89
C THR A 40 -16.15 6.43 -15.76
N LEU A 41 -15.97 6.09 -17.03
CA LEU A 41 -17.04 6.09 -18.03
C LEU A 41 -16.92 4.81 -18.88
N THR A 42 -18.06 4.17 -19.18
CA THR A 42 -18.08 2.96 -20.00
C THR A 42 -17.53 3.20 -21.42
N PRO A 43 -17.02 2.15 -22.11
CA PRO A 43 -16.42 2.31 -23.43
C PRO A 43 -17.39 2.81 -24.52
N ASP A 44 -18.70 2.67 -24.30
CA ASP A 44 -19.78 3.16 -25.17
C ASP A 44 -20.32 4.56 -24.76
N LEU A 45 -19.75 5.17 -23.73
CA LEU A 45 -20.08 6.48 -23.17
C LEU A 45 -21.48 6.61 -22.55
N ARG A 46 -22.15 5.50 -22.19
CA ARG A 46 -23.52 5.51 -21.63
C ARG A 46 -23.62 5.60 -20.11
N GLU A 47 -22.65 5.08 -19.37
CA GLU A 47 -22.71 5.02 -17.91
C GLU A 47 -21.43 5.59 -17.31
N ALA A 48 -21.59 6.53 -16.38
CA ALA A 48 -20.51 7.15 -15.63
C ALA A 48 -20.61 6.77 -14.16
N VAL A 49 -19.52 6.25 -13.59
CA VAL A 49 -19.35 6.09 -12.14
C VAL A 49 -18.54 7.28 -11.65
N VAL A 50 -19.13 8.07 -10.75
CA VAL A 50 -18.48 9.21 -10.08
C VAL A 50 -18.09 8.77 -8.68
N TYR A 51 -16.81 8.93 -8.35
CA TYR A 51 -16.22 8.57 -7.07
C TYR A 51 -16.18 9.79 -6.17
N TYR A 52 -16.55 9.61 -4.90
CA TYR A 52 -16.57 10.67 -3.92
C TYR A 52 -16.09 10.19 -2.55
N THR A 53 -15.47 11.09 -1.80
CA THR A 53 -15.18 10.91 -0.37
C THR A 53 -16.10 11.80 0.45
N VAL A 54 -16.29 11.46 1.72
CA VAL A 54 -17.05 12.26 2.69
C VAL A 54 -16.19 12.48 3.91
N TYR A 55 -16.12 13.71 4.41
CA TYR A 55 -15.54 13.99 5.72
C TYR A 55 -16.59 13.75 6.81
N GLY A 56 -16.56 12.56 7.43
CA GLY A 56 -17.52 12.13 8.44
C GLY A 56 -17.46 10.61 8.69
N GLY A 57 -18.38 10.09 9.51
CA GLY A 57 -18.57 8.66 9.75
C GLY A 57 -19.57 8.02 8.79
N GLU A 58 -20.05 6.83 9.16
CA GLU A 58 -21.01 6.07 8.35
C GLU A 58 -22.37 6.79 8.18
N GLU A 59 -22.80 7.58 9.17
CA GLU A 59 -24.06 8.32 9.09
C GLU A 59 -23.97 9.47 8.08
N GLU A 60 -22.88 10.25 8.09
CA GLU A 60 -22.61 11.26 7.08
C GLU A 60 -22.48 10.64 5.68
N GLN A 61 -21.78 9.52 5.54
CA GLN A 61 -21.67 8.81 4.26
C GLN A 61 -23.04 8.39 3.71
N GLN A 62 -23.92 7.83 4.55
CA GLN A 62 -25.28 7.45 4.16
C GLN A 62 -26.14 8.68 3.82
N ALA A 63 -26.03 9.77 4.59
CA ALA A 63 -26.74 11.02 4.34
C ALA A 63 -26.29 11.69 3.03
N THR A 64 -24.99 11.73 2.75
CA THR A 64 -24.41 12.17 1.47
C THR A 64 -24.89 11.27 0.33
N ALA A 65 -24.87 9.94 0.47
CA ALA A 65 -25.30 9.02 -0.58
C ALA A 65 -26.76 9.25 -1.00
N ALA A 66 -27.66 9.44 -0.03
CA ALA A 66 -29.07 9.76 -0.27
C ALA A 66 -29.26 11.15 -0.93
N ALA A 67 -28.46 12.14 -0.54
CA ALA A 67 -28.50 13.47 -1.12
C ALA A 67 -27.94 13.51 -2.56
N LEU A 68 -26.83 12.79 -2.84
CA LEU A 68 -26.28 12.61 -4.19
C LEU A 68 -27.28 11.88 -5.10
N ALA A 69 -27.90 10.80 -4.61
CA ALA A 69 -28.95 10.08 -5.34
C ALA A 69 -30.09 11.02 -5.74
N SER A 70 -30.53 11.89 -4.84
CA SER A 70 -31.55 12.91 -5.09
C SER A 70 -31.09 13.99 -6.08
N ALA A 71 -29.81 14.42 -6.01
CA ALA A 71 -29.22 15.42 -6.89
C ALA A 71 -28.93 14.90 -8.32
N THR A 72 -28.89 13.58 -8.54
CA THR A 72 -28.52 12.92 -9.82
C THR A 72 -29.18 13.57 -11.04
N GLY A 73 -30.47 13.89 -10.98
CA GLY A 73 -31.20 14.48 -12.11
C GLY A 73 -30.73 15.89 -12.48
N VAL A 74 -30.38 16.71 -11.48
CA VAL A 74 -29.86 18.07 -11.67
C VAL A 74 -28.44 18.01 -12.20
N LEU A 75 -27.57 17.22 -11.53
CA LEU A 75 -26.17 17.03 -11.91
C LEU A 75 -26.04 16.45 -13.32
N ARG A 76 -26.88 15.48 -13.71
CA ARG A 76 -26.92 14.95 -15.08
C ARG A 76 -27.36 16.02 -16.10
N THR A 77 -28.37 16.83 -15.79
CA THR A 77 -28.81 17.92 -16.67
C THR A 77 -27.71 18.96 -16.88
N ALA A 78 -27.00 19.32 -15.80
CA ALA A 78 -25.83 20.19 -15.84
C ALA A 78 -24.68 19.62 -16.69
N VAL A 79 -24.34 18.34 -16.49
CA VAL A 79 -23.33 17.62 -17.31
C VAL A 79 -23.71 17.63 -18.80
N GLY A 80 -24.97 17.37 -19.15
CA GLY A 80 -25.45 17.44 -20.54
C GLY A 80 -25.25 18.84 -21.15
N ARG A 81 -25.70 19.87 -20.42
CA ARG A 81 -25.56 21.30 -20.78
C ARG A 81 -24.10 21.73 -20.97
N GLN A 82 -23.20 21.34 -20.07
CA GLN A 82 -21.80 21.79 -20.06
C GLN A 82 -20.86 20.96 -20.95
N THR A 83 -21.21 19.71 -21.30
CA THR A 83 -20.39 18.85 -22.20
C THR A 83 -20.85 18.87 -23.66
N GLY A 84 -22.09 19.26 -23.95
CA GLY A 84 -22.63 19.30 -25.31
C GLY A 84 -22.80 17.92 -25.97
N VAL A 85 -22.81 16.84 -25.19
CA VAL A 85 -22.93 15.47 -25.73
C VAL A 85 -24.36 15.16 -26.18
N ARG A 86 -24.52 14.51 -27.35
CA ARG A 86 -25.82 14.07 -27.87
C ARG A 86 -26.56 13.11 -26.94
N TYR A 87 -25.83 12.28 -26.19
CA TYR A 87 -26.37 11.38 -25.18
C TYR A 87 -25.60 11.63 -23.88
N THR A 88 -26.27 12.20 -22.90
CA THR A 88 -25.70 12.38 -21.56
C THR A 88 -25.71 11.05 -20.82
N PRO A 89 -24.58 10.57 -20.28
CA PRO A 89 -24.55 9.30 -19.57
C PRO A 89 -25.47 9.29 -18.34
N SER A 90 -25.84 8.10 -17.89
CA SER A 90 -26.37 7.90 -16.53
C SER A 90 -25.24 8.14 -15.53
N LEU A 91 -25.51 8.86 -14.44
CA LEU A 91 -24.53 9.07 -13.36
C LEU A 91 -24.86 8.12 -12.21
N THR A 92 -23.85 7.37 -11.75
CA THR A 92 -23.90 6.53 -10.55
C THR A 92 -22.83 7.01 -9.58
N PHE A 93 -23.17 7.20 -8.31
CA PHE A 93 -22.23 7.65 -7.29
C PHE A 93 -21.72 6.48 -6.47
N ARG A 94 -20.41 6.45 -6.19
CA ARG A 94 -19.76 5.42 -5.36
C ARG A 94 -18.78 6.07 -4.37
N ALA A 95 -18.87 5.67 -3.11
CA ALA A 95 -17.90 6.06 -2.09
C ALA A 95 -16.50 5.50 -2.43
N ASP A 96 -15.48 6.30 -2.21
CA ASP A 96 -14.08 6.00 -2.47
C ASP A 96 -13.37 5.55 -1.17
N ALA A 97 -12.69 4.40 -1.21
CA ALA A 97 -12.03 3.77 -0.06
C ALA A 97 -10.56 4.21 0.12
N VAL A 98 -10.07 5.12 -0.73
CA VAL A 98 -8.71 5.68 -0.64
C VAL A 98 -8.41 6.43 0.68
N PRO A 99 -9.33 7.13 1.37
CA PRO A 99 -9.01 7.83 2.63
C PRO A 99 -8.47 6.92 3.74
N GLU A 100 -9.01 5.70 3.84
CA GLU A 100 -8.60 4.69 4.83
C GLU A 100 -7.14 4.24 4.59
N HIS A 101 -6.75 4.14 3.31
CA HIS A 101 -5.39 3.76 2.91
C HIS A 101 -4.36 4.86 3.17
N ALA A 102 -4.76 6.14 3.16
CA ALA A 102 -3.84 7.24 3.43
C ALA A 102 -3.30 7.21 4.87
N GLN A 103 -4.18 6.98 5.85
CA GLN A 103 -3.80 6.83 7.26
C GLN A 103 -2.82 5.67 7.46
N HIS A 104 -3.11 4.52 6.84
CA HIS A 104 -2.24 3.35 6.93
C HIS A 104 -0.84 3.58 6.31
N ILE A 105 -0.75 4.35 5.22
CA ILE A 105 0.54 4.74 4.62
C ILE A 105 1.31 5.69 5.55
N GLU A 106 0.63 6.61 6.24
CA GLU A 106 1.26 7.49 7.24
C GLU A 106 1.78 6.71 8.46
N GLU A 107 1.02 5.72 8.96
CA GLU A 107 1.45 4.80 10.02
C GLU A 107 2.71 4.02 9.63
N LEU A 108 2.71 3.38 8.45
CA LEU A 108 3.85 2.61 7.94
C LEU A 108 5.10 3.50 7.77
N LEU A 109 4.91 4.73 7.26
CA LEU A 109 6.01 5.68 7.06
C LEU A 109 6.53 6.28 8.39
N ALA A 110 5.70 6.36 9.43
CA ALA A 110 6.14 6.69 10.78
C ALA A 110 6.93 5.54 11.42
N ALA A 111 6.46 4.29 11.27
CA ALA A 111 7.14 3.11 11.77
C ALA A 111 8.52 2.89 11.12
N ALA A 112 8.63 3.08 9.79
CA ALA A 112 9.89 3.02 9.06
C ALA A 112 10.92 4.02 9.62
N ARG A 113 10.55 5.31 9.75
CA ARG A 113 11.43 6.35 10.32
C ARG A 113 11.90 6.04 11.74
N ALA A 114 11.05 5.42 12.56
CA ALA A 114 11.42 5.02 13.92
C ALA A 114 12.44 3.86 13.91
N SER A 115 12.31 2.92 12.97
CA SER A 115 13.30 1.85 12.75
C SER A 115 14.63 2.41 12.25
N ASP A 116 14.60 3.30 11.25
CA ASP A 116 15.79 3.93 10.69
C ASP A 116 16.57 4.73 11.75
N ALA A 117 15.86 5.47 12.62
CA ALA A 117 16.46 6.20 13.73
C ALA A 117 17.14 5.27 14.74
N ALA A 118 16.49 4.15 15.12
CA ALA A 118 17.07 3.17 16.04
C ALA A 118 18.34 2.51 15.46
N VAL A 119 18.36 2.20 14.16
CA VAL A 119 19.55 1.69 13.46
C VAL A 119 20.66 2.74 13.41
N ALA A 120 20.32 4.02 13.18
CA ALA A 120 21.29 5.12 13.19
C ALA A 120 21.92 5.35 14.58
N GLU A 121 21.13 5.26 15.65
CA GLU A 121 21.65 5.32 17.04
C GLU A 121 22.58 4.13 17.36
N GLN A 122 22.19 2.91 16.95
CA GLN A 122 23.03 1.71 17.10
C GLN A 122 24.35 1.85 16.32
N ALA A 123 24.32 2.34 15.08
CA ALA A 123 25.50 2.57 14.27
C ALA A 123 26.41 3.67 14.85
N ALA A 124 25.84 4.73 15.45
CA ALA A 124 26.61 5.79 16.11
C ALA A 124 27.28 5.32 17.42
N GLY A 125 26.72 4.32 18.09
CA GLY A 125 27.31 3.68 19.28
C GLY A 125 28.23 2.48 18.97
N ALA A 126 28.28 2.01 17.72
CA ALA A 126 29.03 0.82 17.36
C ALA A 126 30.55 1.09 17.25
N SER A 127 31.35 0.21 17.85
CA SER A 127 32.78 0.12 17.55
C SER A 127 33.00 -0.85 16.38
N TYR A 128 34.05 -0.63 15.59
CA TYR A 128 34.41 -1.54 14.50
C TYR A 128 34.89 -2.88 15.07
N ALA A 129 34.40 -4.00 14.52
CA ALA A 129 34.62 -5.34 15.08
C ALA A 129 36.01 -5.94 14.79
N GLY A 130 36.98 -5.12 14.34
CA GLY A 130 38.33 -5.54 13.96
C GLY A 130 39.38 -4.58 14.47
N GLU A 131 40.63 -5.05 14.48
CA GLU A 131 41.79 -4.27 14.92
C GLU A 131 42.17 -3.18 13.91
N ALA A 132 42.96 -2.18 14.36
CA ALA A 132 43.21 -0.95 13.60
C ALA A 132 44.06 -1.13 12.32
N ASP A 133 44.79 -2.24 12.20
CA ASP A 133 45.45 -2.67 10.97
C ASP A 133 45.05 -4.14 10.68
N PRO A 134 44.28 -4.42 9.61
CA PRO A 134 43.89 -5.78 9.25
C PRO A 134 44.97 -6.51 8.43
N TYR A 135 46.11 -5.89 8.13
CA TYR A 135 47.15 -6.48 7.30
C TYR A 135 48.29 -7.09 8.13
N ARG A 136 48.73 -8.28 7.71
CA ARG A 136 49.91 -8.93 8.26
C ARG A 136 51.15 -8.15 7.83
N THR A 137 51.82 -7.49 8.77
CA THR A 137 53.09 -6.80 8.53
C THR A 137 54.11 -7.72 7.86
N PRO A 138 54.83 -7.28 6.81
CA PRO A 138 55.94 -8.06 6.25
C PRO A 138 56.96 -8.43 7.33
N ARG A 139 57.59 -9.60 7.19
CA ARG A 139 58.79 -9.89 7.99
C ARG A 139 59.87 -8.89 7.59
N THR A 140 60.46 -8.24 8.57
CA THR A 140 61.65 -7.41 8.39
C THR A 140 62.87 -8.30 8.57
N ASP A 141 63.54 -8.63 7.47
CA ASP A 141 64.69 -9.54 7.44
C ASP A 141 65.96 -8.85 7.95
N LEU A 142 65.93 -8.41 9.21
CA LEU A 142 67.03 -7.77 9.96
C LEU A 142 66.96 -8.18 11.43
N ASP A 143 67.54 -9.34 11.74
CA ASP A 143 68.57 -9.52 12.76
C ASP A 143 68.99 -11.00 12.77
N ASP A 144 70.23 -11.28 12.34
CA ASP A 144 70.89 -12.57 12.58
C ASP A 144 71.42 -12.58 14.02
N ASP A 145 71.02 -13.58 14.84
CA ASP A 145 71.99 -14.38 15.61
C ASP A 145 71.35 -15.69 16.10
N GLU A 146 72.19 -16.65 16.51
CA GLU A 146 71.80 -18.04 16.79
C GLU A 146 71.20 -18.26 18.19
N SER A 147 70.20 -19.15 18.28
CA SER A 147 70.00 -19.99 19.47
C SER A 147 69.31 -21.29 19.09
N ASP A 148 70.05 -22.39 19.16
CA ASP A 148 69.46 -23.73 19.23
C ASP A 148 68.56 -23.87 20.47
N GLY A 149 67.60 -24.79 20.38
CA GLY A 149 66.70 -25.20 21.44
C GLY A 149 65.99 -26.48 21.03
N GLU A 150 66.33 -27.59 21.69
CA GLU A 150 65.98 -28.94 21.25
C GLU A 150 64.49 -29.31 21.43
N SER A 151 64.13 -30.51 20.96
CA SER A 151 62.79 -31.08 20.88
C SER A 151 62.11 -31.34 22.23
N ASP A 152 60.80 -31.66 22.21
CA ASP A 152 60.33 -33.04 22.45
C ASP A 152 58.81 -33.23 22.20
N GLU A 153 58.46 -34.44 21.72
CA GLU A 153 57.26 -35.30 21.93
C GLU A 153 55.85 -34.69 22.20
N ASP A 154 54.72 -35.11 21.59
CA ASP A 154 54.46 -35.86 20.32
C ASP A 154 53.18 -35.32 19.59
N ASP A 155 51.99 -35.92 19.36
CA ASP A 155 51.33 -37.23 19.60
C ASP A 155 50.14 -37.41 18.57
N VAL A 156 49.35 -38.50 18.64
CA VAL A 156 48.18 -38.88 17.78
C VAL A 156 46.97 -37.90 17.80
N THR A 157 45.95 -37.95 16.90
CA THR A 157 45.49 -38.99 15.95
C THR A 157 44.77 -38.44 14.71
N ASP A 158 44.94 -39.17 13.61
CA ASP A 158 44.01 -39.44 12.49
C ASP A 158 42.49 -39.25 12.71
N ALA A 159 41.79 -38.62 11.73
CA ALA A 159 40.64 -39.21 10.99
C ALA A 159 39.91 -38.21 10.04
N HIS A 160 39.90 -38.53 8.74
CA HIS A 160 38.76 -38.55 7.78
C HIS A 160 37.62 -37.50 7.79
N ALA A 161 37.01 -37.11 6.64
CA ALA A 161 37.19 -37.48 5.22
C ALA A 161 36.54 -36.44 4.28
N ASP A 162 36.76 -36.60 2.97
CA ASP A 162 36.12 -35.87 1.86
C ASP A 162 34.59 -36.09 1.79
N ALA A 163 33.87 -35.07 1.30
CA ALA A 163 32.54 -35.20 0.70
C ALA A 163 32.26 -34.04 -0.27
N ASP A 164 32.20 -34.34 -1.56
CA ASP A 164 31.78 -33.40 -2.61
C ASP A 164 30.24 -33.30 -2.73
N GLU A 165 29.81 -32.16 -3.29
CA GLU A 165 28.48 -31.87 -3.91
C GLU A 165 27.21 -31.73 -3.03
N PRO A 166 26.16 -31.03 -3.52
CA PRO A 166 26.05 -30.21 -4.74
C PRO A 166 25.72 -28.72 -4.48
N PHE A 167 25.65 -27.96 -5.56
CA PHE A 167 24.98 -26.65 -5.63
C PHE A 167 23.49 -26.86 -5.93
N ASP A 168 22.58 -26.19 -5.23
CA ASP A 168 21.15 -26.14 -5.58
C ASP A 168 20.53 -24.80 -5.14
N GLU A 169 19.47 -24.37 -5.83
CA GLU A 169 18.90 -23.00 -5.76
C GLU A 169 17.72 -22.88 -4.78
N ASP A 170 17.73 -21.88 -3.88
CA ASP A 170 16.54 -21.06 -3.59
C ASP A 170 16.90 -19.79 -2.79
N ASP A 171 16.95 -18.62 -3.45
CA ASP A 171 17.20 -17.32 -2.80
C ASP A 171 15.88 -16.75 -2.24
N ALA A 172 15.48 -17.28 -1.08
CA ALA A 172 14.14 -17.12 -0.52
C ALA A 172 13.88 -15.72 0.08
N ASP A 173 13.37 -14.82 -0.77
CA ASP A 173 12.83 -13.49 -0.42
C ASP A 173 12.04 -13.47 0.93
N PRO A 174 12.50 -12.70 1.94
CA PRO A 174 11.84 -12.64 3.25
C PRO A 174 10.46 -11.95 3.24
N ALA A 175 10.01 -11.37 2.11
CA ALA A 175 8.77 -10.60 2.03
C ALA A 175 7.46 -11.43 1.97
N ARG A 176 7.48 -12.75 2.18
CA ARG A 176 6.29 -13.63 1.98
C ARG A 176 5.84 -14.47 3.19
N ALA A 177 5.56 -13.81 4.30
CA ALA A 177 4.93 -14.44 5.47
C ALA A 177 3.63 -13.73 5.94
N ARG A 178 2.55 -13.76 5.14
CA ARG A 178 1.16 -13.41 5.58
C ARG A 178 0.02 -13.70 4.57
N THR A 179 -0.16 -14.95 4.14
CA THR A 179 -1.40 -15.39 3.44
C THR A 179 -1.84 -16.77 3.90
N GLY A 180 -2.96 -16.88 4.62
CA GLY A 180 -3.53 -18.18 5.00
C GLY A 180 -4.76 -18.13 5.90
N ALA A 181 -5.71 -19.04 5.62
CA ALA A 181 -6.82 -19.46 6.50
C ALA A 181 -7.79 -18.37 7.02
N ILE A 182 -8.69 -17.92 6.14
CA ILE A 182 -10.06 -17.55 6.53
C ILE A 182 -10.73 -18.70 7.31
N ALA A 183 -11.23 -18.42 8.52
CA ALA A 183 -11.99 -19.41 9.31
C ALA A 183 -13.49 -19.31 9.01
N SER A 184 -14.09 -20.42 8.57
CA SER A 184 -15.54 -20.50 8.34
C SER A 184 -16.29 -20.63 9.67
N ALA A 185 -17.27 -19.75 9.91
CA ALA A 185 -18.20 -19.84 11.03
C ALA A 185 -19.64 -19.77 10.51
N ALA A 186 -20.31 -20.93 10.46
CA ALA A 186 -21.72 -21.02 10.06
C ALA A 186 -22.66 -20.59 11.21
N PRO A 187 -23.84 -20.02 10.92
CA PRO A 187 -24.69 -19.40 11.94
C PRO A 187 -25.42 -20.41 12.83
N ALA A 188 -25.43 -20.14 14.14
CA ALA A 188 -26.26 -20.88 15.09
C ALA A 188 -27.74 -20.50 14.94
N GLN A 189 -28.60 -21.50 14.78
CA GLN A 189 -30.05 -21.30 14.71
C GLN A 189 -30.62 -20.96 16.10
N GLN A 190 -31.39 -19.87 16.20
CA GLN A 190 -32.26 -19.62 17.36
C GLN A 190 -33.70 -19.38 16.89
N HIS A 191 -34.44 -20.47 16.69
CA HIS A 191 -35.90 -20.43 16.57
C HIS A 191 -36.53 -20.21 17.96
N GLY A 192 -36.66 -18.95 18.37
CA GLY A 192 -37.41 -18.54 19.56
C GLY A 192 -38.89 -18.31 19.24
N VAL A 193 -39.77 -19.10 19.83
CA VAL A 193 -41.23 -19.10 19.60
C VAL A 193 -41.88 -17.76 20.04
N PRO A 194 -42.81 -17.16 19.26
CA PRO A 194 -43.59 -16.01 19.71
C PRO A 194 -44.63 -16.41 20.77
N ALA A 195 -44.70 -15.64 21.85
CA ALA A 195 -45.79 -15.73 22.82
C ALA A 195 -47.06 -15.00 22.32
N ARG A 196 -48.19 -15.24 23.00
CA ARG A 196 -49.52 -14.67 22.69
C ARG A 196 -49.68 -13.25 23.21
#